data_AF-A0A940I017-F1
#
_entry.id   AF-A0A940I017-F1
#
_cell.length_a   1.000
_cell.length_b   1.000
_cell.length_c   1.000
_cell.angle_alpha   90.00
_cell.angle_beta   90.00
_cell.angle_gamma   90.00
#
_symmetry.space_group_name_H-M   'P 1'
#
loop_
_entity.id
_entity.type
_entity.pdbx_description
1 polymer ?
#
loop_
_entity_poly.entity_id
_entity_poly.type
_entity_poly.pdbx_seq_one_letter_code
_entity_poly.pdbx_strand_id
1 'polypeptide(L)'
;MCNHNLFFANLRKMVDGGESFFQHPCVIVLDEGHAAEAAAQAIYGMELSSTVGPKRLARAGRFSRLSTDENYAESIIKAMDTLKNLFRYLTKRAITRNDEEATRFSIRRDDRLYQLCQEAVSAMKSIVHRLTIFSHMAGPIETRMITRSMSEINDIVKMLNHLFDEANYVSWIEEHGGGYGGHYTLHSVPKTMTEKLKEDLSQVHTPIIVCSATLAPYINGEKNFDFIKNQLGILNAVTCKAKSPFDYEKNALIYLATDLPEPREKELFLDAAALRIEELLKISKGRALVLFTSHYSLDYVYEKIKDRVSYPIYHQRQAGDVVEKFRNNVDSVLCGTGKFWEGISIEG
;
A
#
# COMPACT_ATOMS: atom_id res chain seq x y z
N MET A 1 16.25 -12.52 -10.82
CA MET A 1 15.29 -12.04 -9.80
C MET A 1 15.17 -10.54 -9.93
N CYS A 2 13.95 -9.99 -9.88
CA CYS A 2 13.75 -8.54 -9.95
C CYS A 2 12.86 -8.06 -8.80
N ASN A 3 13.03 -6.79 -8.43
CA ASN A 3 12.14 -6.12 -7.50
C ASN A 3 10.73 -6.01 -8.11
N HIS A 4 9.69 -6.34 -7.34
CA HIS A 4 8.31 -6.32 -7.82
C HIS A 4 7.88 -4.96 -8.36
N ASN A 5 8.21 -3.86 -7.67
CA ASN A 5 7.86 -2.51 -8.13
C ASN A 5 8.52 -2.20 -9.47
N LEU A 6 9.79 -2.60 -9.65
CA LEU A 6 10.49 -2.42 -10.92
C LEU A 6 9.86 -3.25 -12.04
N PHE A 7 9.42 -4.48 -11.75
CA PHE A 7 8.71 -5.32 -12.71
C PHE A 7 7.39 -4.70 -13.17
N PHE A 8 6.52 -4.30 -12.25
CA PHE A 8 5.24 -3.70 -12.61
C PHE A 8 5.41 -2.31 -13.24
N ALA A 9 6.41 -1.52 -12.82
CA ALA A 9 6.74 -0.25 -13.47
C ALA A 9 7.22 -0.46 -14.91
N ASN A 10 8.06 -1.49 -15.14
CA ASN A 10 8.46 -1.91 -16.48
C ASN A 10 7.25 -2.31 -17.33
N LEU A 11 6.38 -3.15 -16.77
CA LEU A 11 5.19 -3.66 -17.42
C LEU A 11 4.28 -2.52 -17.89
N ARG A 12 3.94 -1.61 -16.97
CA ARG A 12 3.14 -0.42 -17.27
C ARG A 12 3.79 0.44 -18.37
N LYS A 13 5.10 0.67 -18.29
CA LYS A 13 5.84 1.45 -19.30
C LYS A 13 5.77 0.80 -20.69
N MET A 14 5.91 -0.51 -20.79
CA MET A 14 5.82 -1.22 -22.07
C MET A 14 4.41 -1.13 -22.66
N VAL A 15 3.38 -1.26 -21.84
CA VAL A 15 1.97 -1.08 -22.25
C VAL A 15 1.71 0.35 -22.74
N ASP A 16 2.34 1.35 -22.12
CA ASP A 16 2.30 2.75 -22.55
C ASP A 16 3.17 3.03 -23.80
N GLY A 17 3.75 2.00 -24.43
CA GLY A 17 4.54 2.09 -25.67
C GLY A 17 6.02 2.50 -25.45
N GLY A 18 6.50 2.48 -24.20
CA GLY A 18 7.89 2.76 -23.87
C GLY A 18 8.79 1.51 -23.95
N GLU A 19 10.09 1.73 -24.07
CA GLU A 19 11.07 0.63 -24.05
C GLU A 19 11.22 0.00 -22.65
N SER A 20 11.40 -1.32 -22.63
CA SER A 20 11.70 -2.10 -21.41
C SER A 20 12.96 -1.58 -20.70
N PHE A 21 12.92 -1.52 -19.37
CA PHE A 21 14.08 -1.32 -18.51
C PHE A 21 15.01 -2.55 -18.51
N PHE A 22 14.47 -3.73 -18.79
CA PHE A 22 15.23 -4.98 -18.81
C PHE A 22 15.82 -5.23 -20.20
N GLN A 23 17.12 -5.51 -20.24
CA GLN A 23 17.83 -5.92 -21.44
C GLN A 23 17.65 -7.43 -21.65
N HIS A 24 16.72 -7.80 -22.53
CA HIS A 24 16.49 -9.17 -23.04
C HIS A 24 16.62 -10.30 -22.00
N PRO A 25 15.86 -10.28 -20.88
CA PRO A 25 15.88 -11.37 -19.93
C PRO A 25 15.32 -12.66 -20.56
N CYS A 26 16.00 -13.78 -20.35
CA CYS A 26 15.51 -15.11 -20.74
C CYS A 26 14.45 -15.67 -19.78
N VAL A 27 14.45 -15.20 -18.52
CA VAL A 27 13.46 -15.52 -17.49
C VAL A 27 13.36 -14.40 -16.47
N ILE A 28 12.16 -14.16 -15.96
CA ILE A 28 11.89 -13.23 -14.85
C ILE A 28 11.48 -14.07 -13.64
N VAL A 29 12.07 -13.81 -12.48
CA VAL A 29 11.74 -14.50 -11.23
C VAL A 29 11.24 -13.47 -10.22
N LEU A 30 9.97 -13.61 -9.83
CA LEU A 30 9.30 -12.87 -8.77
C LEU A 30 9.34 -13.74 -7.50
N ASP A 31 10.29 -13.43 -6.63
CA ASP A 31 10.46 -14.10 -5.35
C ASP A 31 9.64 -13.40 -4.27
N GLU A 32 9.16 -14.14 -3.28
CA GLU A 32 8.11 -13.70 -2.37
C GLU A 32 6.84 -13.22 -3.10
N GLY A 33 6.41 -14.00 -4.10
CA GLY A 33 5.31 -13.66 -4.99
C GLY A 33 3.97 -13.33 -4.32
N HIS A 34 3.80 -13.66 -3.03
CA HIS A 34 2.65 -13.23 -2.23
C HIS A 34 2.56 -11.69 -2.12
N ALA A 35 3.69 -10.98 -2.21
CA ALA A 35 3.77 -9.52 -2.19
C ALA A 35 3.56 -8.86 -3.57
N ALA A 36 3.44 -9.66 -4.65
CA ALA A 36 3.39 -9.13 -6.00
C ALA A 36 2.11 -8.32 -6.27
N GLU A 37 0.96 -8.73 -5.72
CA GLU A 37 -0.29 -7.97 -5.90
C GLU A 37 -0.21 -6.58 -5.26
N ALA A 38 0.31 -6.47 -4.04
CA ALA A 38 0.49 -5.19 -3.37
C ALA A 38 1.42 -4.27 -4.16
N ALA A 39 2.50 -4.82 -4.72
CA ALA A 39 3.41 -4.08 -5.60
C ALA A 39 2.72 -3.62 -6.90
N ALA A 40 1.90 -4.47 -7.51
CA ALA A 40 1.09 -4.09 -8.66
C ALA A 40 0.12 -2.96 -8.29
N GLN A 41 -0.66 -3.11 -7.22
CA GLN A 41 -1.58 -2.08 -6.75
C GLN A 41 -0.88 -0.74 -6.46
N ALA A 42 0.35 -0.75 -5.96
CA ALA A 42 1.13 0.46 -5.77
C ALA A 42 1.51 1.14 -7.10
N ILE A 43 1.85 0.37 -8.14
CA ILE A 43 2.21 0.91 -9.46
C ILE A 43 0.99 1.33 -10.28
N TYR A 44 -0.11 0.57 -10.22
CA TYR A 44 -1.35 0.85 -10.95
C TYR A 44 -2.29 1.79 -10.20
N GLY A 45 -2.04 1.98 -8.90
CA GLY A 45 -2.72 2.95 -8.05
C GLY A 45 -2.47 4.38 -8.49
N MET A 46 -3.37 5.26 -8.07
CA MET A 46 -3.26 6.70 -8.25
C MET A 46 -3.10 7.38 -6.90
N GLU A 47 -2.24 8.39 -6.87
CA GLU A 47 -2.04 9.26 -5.73
C GLU A 47 -2.18 10.73 -6.13
N LEU A 48 -2.76 11.52 -5.23
CA LEU A 48 -2.88 12.96 -5.38
C LEU A 48 -2.57 13.62 -4.06
N SER A 49 -1.42 14.27 -4.00
CA SER A 49 -1.06 15.13 -2.87
C SER A 49 -1.78 16.48 -2.96
N SER A 50 -2.20 16.95 -1.78
CA SER A 50 -2.67 18.32 -1.51
C SER A 50 -1.71 19.42 -1.98
N THR A 51 -0.43 19.10 -2.19
CA THR A 51 0.58 20.04 -2.70
C THR A 51 0.90 19.87 -4.19
N VAL A 52 0.90 18.63 -4.69
CA VAL A 52 1.27 18.31 -6.08
C VAL A 52 0.16 18.68 -7.06
N GLY A 53 -1.11 18.44 -6.71
CA GLY A 53 -2.25 18.80 -7.56
C GLY A 53 -2.27 20.29 -7.93
N PRO A 54 -2.20 21.22 -6.96
CA PRO A 54 -2.11 22.65 -7.25
C PRO A 54 -0.88 23.04 -8.08
N LYS A 55 0.27 22.38 -7.88
CA LYS A 55 1.48 22.63 -8.71
C LYS A 55 1.28 22.21 -10.18
N ARG A 56 0.57 21.11 -10.44
CA ARG A 56 0.20 20.68 -11.81
C ARG A 56 -0.72 21.72 -12.48
N LEU A 57 -1.73 22.23 -11.75
CA LEU A 57 -2.61 23.29 -12.24
C LEU A 57 -1.85 24.60 -12.49
N ALA A 58 -0.96 25.01 -11.59
CA ALA A 58 -0.13 26.19 -11.77
C ALA A 58 0.80 26.09 -12.98
N ARG A 59 1.28 24.89 -13.31
CA ARG A 59 2.06 24.64 -14.54
C ARG A 59 1.21 24.88 -15.78
N ALA A 60 -0.02 24.39 -15.82
CA ALA A 60 -0.96 24.69 -16.90
C ALA A 60 -1.22 26.20 -17.03
N GLY A 61 -1.32 26.92 -15.91
CA GLY A 61 -1.50 28.37 -15.93
C GLY A 61 -0.40 29.15 -16.65
N ARG A 62 0.81 28.59 -16.84
CA ARG A 62 1.89 29.23 -17.62
C ARG A 62 1.56 29.40 -19.10
N PHE A 63 0.57 28.67 -19.61
CA PHE A 63 0.09 28.82 -20.99
C PHE A 63 -0.89 29.98 -21.15
N SER A 64 -1.19 30.76 -20.11
CA SER A 64 -1.97 32.00 -20.23
C SER A 64 -1.37 32.97 -21.24
N ARG A 65 -0.03 32.99 -21.38
CA ARG A 65 0.69 33.80 -22.37
C ARG A 65 0.37 33.44 -23.83
N LEU A 66 -0.11 32.21 -24.07
CA LEU A 66 -0.52 31.73 -25.39
C LEU A 66 -2.01 31.98 -25.66
N SER A 67 -2.71 32.55 -24.67
CA SER A 67 -4.15 32.68 -24.68
C SER A 67 -4.58 34.11 -25.02
N THR A 68 -5.60 34.21 -25.86
CA THR A 68 -6.41 35.45 -26.01
C THR A 68 -7.61 35.46 -25.07
N ASP A 69 -7.81 34.40 -24.28
CA ASP A 69 -8.90 34.26 -23.33
C ASP A 69 -8.48 34.85 -21.98
N GLU A 70 -8.95 36.07 -21.73
CA GLU A 70 -8.69 36.84 -20.50
C GLU A 70 -9.10 36.09 -19.23
N ASN A 71 -10.07 35.18 -19.34
CA ASN A 71 -10.57 34.39 -18.21
C ASN A 71 -9.76 33.12 -17.94
N TYR A 72 -8.72 32.81 -18.73
CA TYR A 72 -7.95 31.58 -18.55
C TYR A 72 -7.21 31.54 -17.21
N ALA A 73 -6.55 32.64 -16.84
CA ALA A 73 -5.85 32.73 -15.56
C ALA A 73 -6.81 32.54 -14.37
N GLU A 74 -8.00 33.15 -14.43
CA GLU A 74 -9.03 32.98 -13.41
C GLU A 74 -9.54 31.54 -13.32
N SER A 75 -9.69 30.85 -14.46
CA SER A 75 -10.09 29.44 -14.47
C SER A 75 -9.09 28.52 -13.75
N ILE A 76 -7.79 28.83 -13.85
CA ILE A 76 -6.73 28.09 -13.14
C ILE A 76 -6.83 28.33 -11.64
N ILE A 77 -7.00 29.59 -11.21
CA ILE A 77 -7.18 29.95 -9.80
C ILE A 77 -8.41 29.23 -9.23
N LYS A 78 -9.53 29.28 -9.94
CA LYS A 78 -10.76 28.58 -9.55
C LYS A 78 -10.54 27.07 -9.39
N ALA A 79 -9.86 26.41 -10.32
CA ALA A 79 -9.57 24.98 -10.21
C ALA A 79 -8.63 24.65 -9.05
N MET A 80 -7.65 25.51 -8.76
CA MET A 80 -6.79 25.35 -7.60
C MET A 80 -7.57 25.48 -6.30
N ASP A 81 -8.51 26.42 -6.22
CA ASP A 81 -9.29 26.66 -5.01
C ASP A 81 -10.37 25.58 -4.78
N THR A 82 -11.02 25.07 -5.84
CA THR A 82 -11.91 23.92 -5.70
C THR A 82 -11.16 22.68 -5.21
N LEU A 83 -9.95 22.44 -5.73
CA LEU A 83 -9.10 21.33 -5.26
C LEU A 83 -8.64 21.51 -3.80
N LYS A 84 -8.23 22.72 -3.41
CA LYS A 84 -7.88 23.02 -2.00
C LYS A 84 -9.07 22.84 -1.07
N ASN A 85 -10.26 23.28 -1.50
CA ASN A 85 -11.50 23.14 -0.72
C ASN A 85 -11.86 21.67 -0.52
N LEU A 86 -11.69 20.84 -1.55
CA LEU A 86 -11.85 19.39 -1.47
C LEU A 86 -10.90 18.79 -0.42
N PHE A 87 -9.59 19.09 -0.50
CA PHE A 87 -8.63 18.58 0.50
C PHE A 87 -8.97 19.06 1.91
N ARG A 88 -9.33 20.33 2.10
CA ARG A 88 -9.74 20.86 3.41
C ARG A 88 -10.96 20.13 3.98
N TYR A 89 -11.91 19.74 3.12
CA TYR A 89 -13.08 18.98 3.53
C TYR A 89 -12.72 17.57 3.96
N LEU A 90 -11.90 16.91 3.14
CA LEU A 90 -11.39 15.56 3.37
C LEU A 90 -10.59 15.46 4.69
N THR A 91 -9.74 16.44 5.00
CA THR A 91 -8.86 16.40 6.17
C THR A 91 -9.55 16.72 7.47
N LYS A 92 -10.52 17.66 7.49
CA LYS A 92 -11.31 17.98 8.69
C LYS A 92 -12.03 16.76 9.29
N ARG A 93 -12.37 15.77 8.47
CA ARG A 93 -13.06 14.54 8.88
C ARG A 93 -12.13 13.36 9.13
N ALA A 94 -10.90 13.40 8.63
CA ALA A 94 -9.87 12.42 8.95
C ALA A 94 -9.43 12.53 10.42
N ILE A 95 -9.24 13.77 10.89
CA ILE A 95 -8.73 14.11 12.24
C ILE A 95 -9.70 13.74 13.38
N THR A 96 -10.96 13.43 13.08
CA THR A 96 -11.98 13.11 14.12
C THR A 96 -11.92 11.67 14.67
N ARG A 97 -10.86 10.89 14.41
CA ARG A 97 -10.69 9.54 14.99
C ARG A 97 -9.61 9.54 16.08
N ASN A 98 -9.97 9.02 17.27
CA ASN A 98 -9.12 8.82 18.46
C ASN A 98 -8.01 7.77 18.28
N ASP A 99 -7.49 7.58 17.08
CA ASP A 99 -6.42 6.62 16.83
C ASP A 99 -5.14 7.41 16.53
N GLU A 100 -4.43 7.79 17.60
CA GLU A 100 -3.22 8.64 17.54
C GLU A 100 -2.10 8.05 16.67
N GLU A 101 -2.17 6.74 16.34
CA GLU A 101 -1.22 6.06 15.46
C GLU A 101 -1.70 5.90 14.00
N ALA A 102 -2.98 6.19 13.70
CA ALA A 102 -3.51 5.97 12.36
C ALA A 102 -3.07 7.09 11.39
N THR A 103 -2.18 6.75 10.45
CA THR A 103 -1.80 7.65 9.34
C THR A 103 -2.73 7.54 8.13
N ARG A 104 -3.59 6.50 8.09
CA ARG A 104 -4.51 6.22 6.99
C ARG A 104 -5.97 6.33 7.42
N PHE A 105 -6.74 7.10 6.68
CA PHE A 105 -8.12 7.45 7.00
C PHE A 105 -9.08 7.02 5.89
N SER A 106 -10.11 6.28 6.26
CA SER A 106 -11.22 5.93 5.36
C SER A 106 -12.02 7.17 4.96
N ILE A 107 -12.43 7.26 3.70
CA ILE A 107 -13.19 8.40 3.18
C ILE A 107 -14.70 8.19 3.41
N ARG A 108 -15.32 9.07 4.19
CA ARG A 108 -16.79 9.14 4.28
C ARG A 108 -17.34 9.92 3.09
N ARG A 109 -18.09 9.23 2.23
CA ARG A 109 -18.75 9.80 1.06
C ARG A 109 -20.11 10.36 1.45
N ASP A 110 -20.33 11.63 1.15
CA ASP A 110 -21.61 12.29 1.30
C ASP A 110 -21.83 13.30 0.17
N ASP A 111 -23.04 13.86 0.12
CA ASP A 111 -23.45 14.78 -0.94
C ASP A 111 -22.52 15.99 -1.05
N ARG A 112 -21.97 16.46 0.08
CA ARG A 112 -21.04 17.57 0.07
C ARG A 112 -19.70 17.20 -0.55
N LEU A 113 -19.15 16.01 -0.25
CA LEU A 113 -17.96 15.51 -0.93
C LEU A 113 -18.21 15.38 -2.44
N TYR A 114 -19.36 14.83 -2.82
CA TYR A 114 -19.74 14.68 -4.22
C TYR A 114 -19.78 16.02 -4.96
N GLN A 115 -20.44 17.03 -4.38
CA GLN A 115 -20.47 18.39 -4.95
C GLN A 115 -19.06 18.98 -5.13
N LEU A 116 -18.20 18.90 -4.11
CA LEU A 116 -16.83 19.41 -4.19
C LEU A 116 -16.01 18.72 -5.28
N CYS A 117 -16.16 17.39 -5.42
CA CYS A 117 -15.52 16.65 -6.51
C CYS A 117 -16.04 17.07 -7.88
N GLN A 118 -17.36 17.24 -8.05
CA GLN A 118 -17.94 17.69 -9.32
C GLN A 118 -17.51 19.12 -9.70
N GLU A 119 -17.44 20.03 -8.73
CA GLU A 119 -16.91 21.39 -8.92
C GLU A 119 -15.46 21.35 -9.39
N ALA A 120 -14.61 20.54 -8.76
CA ALA A 120 -13.20 20.37 -9.13
C ALA A 120 -13.05 19.73 -10.52
N VAL A 121 -13.78 18.64 -10.80
CA VAL A 121 -13.78 17.95 -12.09
C VAL A 121 -14.23 18.89 -13.22
N SER A 122 -15.31 19.66 -13.02
CA SER A 122 -15.82 20.62 -13.99
C SER A 122 -14.79 21.71 -14.30
N ALA A 123 -14.17 22.30 -13.27
CA ALA A 123 -13.13 23.31 -13.45
C ALA A 123 -11.92 22.77 -14.23
N MET A 124 -11.47 21.55 -13.91
CA MET A 124 -10.35 20.90 -14.60
C MET A 124 -10.67 20.52 -16.05
N LYS A 125 -11.87 20.01 -16.33
CA LYS A 125 -12.31 19.72 -17.71
C LYS A 125 -12.34 20.99 -18.57
N SER A 126 -12.76 22.12 -18.00
CA SER A 126 -12.73 23.42 -18.69
C SER A 126 -11.30 23.84 -19.07
N ILE A 127 -10.33 23.65 -18.16
CA ILE A 127 -8.91 23.91 -18.44
C ILE A 127 -8.39 23.00 -19.55
N VAL A 128 -8.67 21.70 -19.49
CA VAL A 128 -8.24 20.73 -20.51
C VAL A 128 -8.79 21.11 -21.88
N HIS A 129 -10.06 21.54 -21.98
CA HIS A 129 -10.65 21.98 -23.24
C HIS A 129 -9.91 23.20 -23.82
N ARG A 130 -9.58 24.21 -23.00
CA ARG A 130 -8.82 25.39 -23.44
C ARG A 130 -7.39 25.02 -23.85
N LEU A 131 -6.74 24.13 -23.09
CA LEU A 131 -5.41 23.60 -23.44
C LEU A 131 -5.41 22.88 -24.79
N THR A 132 -6.47 22.12 -25.13
CA THR A 132 -6.60 21.51 -26.47
C THR A 132 -6.52 22.57 -27.56
N ILE A 133 -7.25 23.68 -27.42
CA ILE A 133 -7.21 24.79 -28.38
C ILE A 133 -5.80 25.37 -28.47
N PHE A 134 -5.16 25.65 -27.33
CA PHE A 134 -3.80 26.21 -27.30
C PHE A 134 -2.79 25.27 -27.96
N SER A 135 -2.96 23.94 -27.82
CA SER A 135 -2.06 22.95 -28.41
C SER A 135 -2.02 23.00 -29.94
N HIS A 136 -3.13 23.40 -30.58
CA HIS A 136 -3.23 23.57 -32.04
C HIS A 136 -2.60 24.87 -32.56
N MET A 137 -2.42 25.86 -31.68
CA MET A 137 -1.85 27.18 -32.01
C MET A 137 -0.37 27.29 -31.64
N ALA A 138 0.15 26.35 -30.84
CA ALA A 138 1.48 26.41 -30.27
C ALA A 138 2.54 25.72 -31.14
N GLY A 139 3.82 26.03 -30.90
CA GLY A 139 4.93 25.34 -31.56
C GLY A 139 5.15 23.92 -31.02
N PRO A 140 5.92 23.07 -31.72
CA PRO A 140 6.08 21.64 -31.36
C PRO A 140 6.56 21.36 -29.93
N ILE A 141 7.38 22.25 -29.37
CA ILE A 141 7.87 22.13 -27.99
C ILE A 141 6.73 22.41 -26.99
N GLU A 142 5.96 23.45 -27.26
CA GLU A 142 4.87 23.91 -26.40
C GLU A 142 3.68 22.94 -26.45
N THR A 143 3.34 22.43 -27.64
CA THR A 143 2.34 21.37 -27.81
C THR A 143 2.67 20.17 -26.91
N ARG A 144 3.92 19.70 -26.88
CA ARG A 144 4.33 18.60 -25.98
C ARG A 144 4.14 18.94 -24.50
N MET A 145 4.46 20.17 -24.09
CA MET A 145 4.27 20.61 -22.71
C MET A 145 2.79 20.75 -22.34
N ILE A 146 1.97 21.20 -23.28
CA ILE A 146 0.51 21.31 -23.13
C ILE A 146 -0.10 19.91 -23.01
N THR A 147 0.23 18.99 -23.91
CA THR A 147 -0.25 17.59 -23.87
C THR A 147 0.10 16.93 -22.54
N ARG A 148 1.33 17.13 -22.05
CA ARG A 148 1.73 16.66 -20.71
C ARG A 148 0.86 17.25 -19.60
N SER A 149 0.60 18.55 -19.64
CA SER A 149 -0.22 19.22 -18.63
C SER A 149 -1.68 18.76 -18.69
N MET A 150 -2.22 18.53 -19.89
CA MET A 150 -3.55 17.92 -20.08
C MET A 150 -3.61 16.52 -19.47
N SER A 151 -2.61 15.67 -19.72
CA SER A 151 -2.52 14.33 -19.10
C SER A 151 -2.49 14.42 -17.58
N GLU A 152 -1.63 15.28 -17.02
CA GLU A 152 -1.49 15.46 -15.58
C GLU A 152 -2.79 15.93 -14.90
N ILE A 153 -3.59 16.76 -15.58
CA ILE A 153 -4.91 17.21 -15.11
C ILE A 153 -5.96 16.10 -15.28
N ASN A 154 -5.95 15.37 -16.40
CA ASN A 154 -6.84 14.24 -16.63
C ASN A 154 -6.63 13.14 -15.60
N ASP A 155 -5.40 12.92 -15.12
CA ASP A 155 -5.13 11.98 -14.03
C ASP A 155 -5.79 12.42 -12.72
N ILE A 156 -5.79 13.72 -12.41
CA ILE A 156 -6.52 14.25 -11.25
C ILE A 156 -8.02 13.98 -11.42
N VAL A 157 -8.58 14.28 -12.60
CA VAL A 157 -10.00 14.04 -12.90
C VAL A 157 -10.37 12.56 -12.75
N LYS A 158 -9.57 11.64 -13.32
CA LYS A 158 -9.77 10.19 -13.19
C LYS A 158 -9.80 9.78 -11.72
N MET A 159 -8.82 10.24 -10.95
CA MET A 159 -8.74 9.93 -9.54
C MET A 159 -9.94 10.44 -8.73
N LEU A 160 -10.45 11.63 -9.03
CA LEU A 160 -11.66 12.14 -8.39
C LEU A 160 -12.92 11.34 -8.77
N ASN A 161 -12.97 10.77 -9.97
CA ASN A 161 -14.06 9.87 -10.35
C ASN A 161 -13.98 8.53 -9.61
N HIS A 162 -12.78 7.99 -9.40
CA HIS A 162 -12.58 6.74 -8.65
C HIS A 162 -13.12 6.82 -7.22
N LEU A 163 -13.13 8.01 -6.62
CA LEU A 163 -13.70 8.21 -5.28
C LEU A 163 -15.14 7.72 -5.14
N PHE A 164 -15.92 7.73 -6.22
CA PHE A 164 -17.34 7.32 -6.20
C PHE A 164 -17.60 5.99 -6.92
N ASP A 165 -16.57 5.35 -7.47
CA ASP A 165 -16.66 4.00 -8.03
C ASP A 165 -16.22 2.98 -6.98
N GLU A 166 -17.05 2.84 -5.93
CA GLU A 166 -16.76 1.93 -4.82
C GLU A 166 -16.83 0.45 -5.23
N ALA A 167 -17.45 0.13 -6.37
CA ALA A 167 -17.47 -1.23 -6.88
C ALA A 167 -16.07 -1.67 -7.31
N ASN A 168 -15.30 -0.77 -7.94
CA ASN A 168 -14.01 -1.10 -8.53
C ASN A 168 -12.81 -0.55 -7.77
N TYR A 169 -12.97 0.48 -6.92
CA TYR A 169 -11.84 1.15 -6.26
C TYR A 169 -11.95 1.20 -4.74
N VAL A 170 -10.79 1.15 -4.09
CA VAL A 170 -10.60 1.52 -2.67
C VAL A 170 -9.84 2.83 -2.63
N SER A 171 -10.34 3.78 -1.85
CA SER A 171 -9.72 5.09 -1.68
C SER A 171 -9.57 5.45 -0.20
N TRP A 172 -8.42 5.99 0.16
CA TRP A 172 -8.13 6.47 1.51
C TRP A 172 -7.30 7.75 1.45
N ILE A 173 -7.20 8.45 2.57
CA ILE A 173 -6.28 9.58 2.74
C ILE A 173 -5.16 9.16 3.66
N GLU A 174 -3.94 9.50 3.29
CA GLU A 174 -2.76 9.33 4.11
C GLU A 174 -2.25 10.70 4.56
N GLU A 175 -1.92 10.83 5.85
CA GLU A 175 -1.30 12.02 6.42
C GLU A 175 0.21 11.86 6.50
N HIS A 176 0.95 12.85 6.01
CA HIS A 176 2.41 12.88 6.08
C HIS A 176 2.88 14.10 6.90
N GLY A 177 3.67 13.82 7.95
CA GLY A 177 4.18 14.80 8.90
C GLY A 177 3.10 15.24 9.90
N GLY A 178 3.20 14.81 11.15
CA GLY A 178 2.21 15.14 12.18
C GLY A 178 2.19 16.63 12.54
N GLY A 179 0.99 17.21 12.64
CA GLY A 179 0.76 18.56 13.19
C GLY A 179 0.03 19.54 12.25
N TYR A 180 -0.15 20.78 12.72
CA TYR A 180 -0.74 21.89 11.94
C TYR A 180 0.21 22.30 10.79
N GLY A 181 0.15 21.56 9.68
CA GLY A 181 1.04 21.73 8.52
C GLY A 181 1.33 20.44 7.75
N GLY A 182 0.83 19.29 8.22
CA GLY A 182 0.91 18.02 7.50
C GLY A 182 0.34 18.11 6.08
N HIS A 183 0.97 17.40 5.15
CA HIS A 183 0.47 17.28 3.79
C HIS A 183 -0.23 15.95 3.63
N TYR A 184 -1.40 16.00 2.98
CA TYR A 184 -2.25 14.85 2.79
C TYR A 184 -2.14 14.34 1.38
N THR A 185 -2.17 13.02 1.25
CA THR A 185 -2.20 12.31 -0.02
C THR A 185 -3.49 11.52 -0.10
N LEU A 186 -4.30 11.81 -1.12
CA LEU A 186 -5.39 10.93 -1.48
C LEU A 186 -4.80 9.76 -2.25
N HIS A 187 -5.23 8.54 -1.94
CA HIS A 187 -4.87 7.32 -2.67
C HIS A 187 -6.14 6.68 -3.24
N SER A 188 -6.01 6.10 -4.42
CA SER A 188 -7.04 5.27 -5.03
C SER A 188 -6.42 4.10 -5.76
N VAL A 189 -6.73 2.89 -5.33
CA VAL A 189 -6.25 1.64 -5.94
C VAL A 189 -7.46 0.82 -6.41
N PRO A 190 -7.39 0.18 -7.57
CA PRO A 190 -8.47 -0.72 -7.96
C PRO A 190 -8.47 -1.99 -7.08
N LYS A 191 -9.67 -2.49 -6.75
CA LYS A 191 -9.92 -3.64 -5.85
C LYS A 191 -9.43 -4.96 -6.41
N THR A 192 -9.52 -5.10 -7.72
CA THR A 192 -9.02 -6.27 -8.45
C THR A 192 -8.10 -5.81 -9.56
N MET A 193 -6.92 -6.44 -9.61
CA MET A 193 -5.95 -6.23 -10.67
C MET A 193 -6.07 -7.28 -11.77
N THR A 194 -6.98 -8.26 -11.62
CA THR A 194 -7.02 -9.48 -12.43
C THR A 194 -7.03 -9.20 -13.93
N GLU A 195 -8.04 -8.49 -14.44
CA GLU A 195 -8.16 -8.27 -15.90
C GLU A 195 -7.07 -7.32 -16.41
N LYS A 196 -6.69 -6.30 -15.62
CA LYS A 196 -5.65 -5.36 -16.03
C LYS A 196 -4.28 -6.02 -16.12
N LEU A 197 -3.90 -6.81 -15.12
CA LEU A 197 -2.63 -7.55 -15.15
C LEU A 197 -2.65 -8.64 -16.19
N LYS A 198 -3.77 -9.33 -16.40
CA LYS A 198 -3.90 -10.32 -17.48
C LYS A 198 -3.67 -9.70 -18.85
N GLU A 199 -4.27 -8.54 -19.12
CA GLU A 199 -4.04 -7.78 -20.35
C GLU A 199 -2.58 -7.34 -20.46
N ASP A 200 -2.02 -6.73 -19.43
CA ASP A 200 -0.66 -6.19 -19.48
C ASP A 200 0.40 -7.31 -19.57
N LEU A 201 0.25 -8.39 -18.80
CA LEU A 201 1.14 -9.54 -18.83
C LEU A 201 1.07 -10.30 -20.16
N SER A 202 -0.02 -10.20 -20.92
CA SER A 202 -0.11 -10.78 -22.27
C SER A 202 0.91 -10.17 -23.25
N GLN A 203 1.41 -8.96 -22.95
CA GLN A 203 2.47 -8.29 -23.72
C GLN A 203 3.88 -8.76 -23.33
N VAL A 204 4.01 -9.60 -22.30
CA VAL A 204 5.30 -10.11 -21.84
C VAL A 204 5.58 -11.47 -22.47
N HIS A 205 6.59 -11.54 -23.33
CA HIS A 205 7.02 -12.79 -23.97
C HIS A 205 8.11 -13.54 -23.20
N THR A 206 8.71 -12.91 -22.19
CA THR A 206 9.68 -13.57 -21.31
C THR A 206 8.96 -14.46 -20.29
N PRO A 207 9.36 -15.73 -20.12
CA PRO A 207 8.83 -16.59 -19.07
C PRO A 207 8.94 -15.97 -17.67
N ILE A 208 7.88 -16.07 -16.87
CA ILE A 208 7.81 -15.55 -15.50
C ILE A 208 7.66 -16.72 -14.52
N ILE A 209 8.52 -16.78 -13.51
CA ILE A 209 8.42 -17.70 -12.38
C ILE A 209 8.00 -16.90 -11.15
N VAL A 210 6.89 -17.31 -10.52
CA VAL A 210 6.42 -16.74 -9.25
C VAL A 210 6.66 -17.77 -8.15
N CYS A 211 7.52 -17.46 -7.19
CA CYS A 211 7.84 -18.36 -6.07
C CYS A 211 7.57 -17.70 -4.73
N SER A 212 7.02 -18.47 -3.79
CA SER A 212 6.89 -18.13 -2.38
C SER A 212 6.49 -19.40 -1.60
N ALA A 213 6.82 -19.44 -0.31
CA ALA A 213 6.44 -20.53 0.58
C ALA A 213 4.92 -20.60 0.84
N THR A 214 4.18 -19.52 0.57
CA THR A 214 2.80 -19.29 1.03
C THR A 214 1.78 -19.05 -0.10
N LEU A 215 2.15 -19.28 -1.38
CA LEU A 215 1.27 -19.01 -2.54
C LEU A 215 -0.01 -19.85 -2.62
N ALA A 216 -0.01 -21.02 -1.98
CA ALA A 216 -1.12 -21.98 -2.07
C ALA A 216 -1.68 -22.28 -0.67
N PRO A 217 -2.62 -21.46 -0.16
CA PRO A 217 -3.31 -21.77 1.09
C PRO A 217 -4.08 -23.10 0.98
N TYR A 218 -4.26 -23.77 2.12
CA TYR A 218 -5.16 -24.91 2.21
C TYR A 218 -6.61 -24.41 2.27
N ILE A 219 -7.43 -24.77 1.29
CA ILE A 219 -8.86 -24.51 1.24
C ILE A 219 -9.56 -25.85 1.09
N ASN A 220 -10.49 -26.18 1.99
CA ASN A 220 -11.22 -27.45 2.00
C ASN A 220 -10.33 -28.71 1.93
N GLY A 221 -9.15 -28.67 2.54
CA GLY A 221 -8.19 -29.78 2.55
C GLY A 221 -7.29 -29.85 1.30
N GLU A 222 -7.51 -29.01 0.30
CA GLU A 222 -6.68 -28.94 -0.91
C GLU A 222 -5.86 -27.66 -0.96
N LYS A 223 -4.61 -27.76 -1.42
CA LYS A 223 -3.78 -26.56 -1.64
C LYS A 223 -4.14 -25.97 -2.98
N ASN A 224 -4.62 -24.73 -2.99
CA ASN A 224 -5.11 -24.08 -4.20
C ASN A 224 -4.31 -22.80 -4.53
N PHE A 225 -3.83 -22.70 -5.78
CA PHE A 225 -3.15 -21.51 -6.32
C PHE A 225 -4.13 -20.50 -6.95
N ASP A 226 -5.42 -20.81 -7.02
CA ASP A 226 -6.45 -19.97 -7.67
C ASP A 226 -6.48 -18.56 -7.09
N PHE A 227 -6.21 -18.40 -5.80
CA PHE A 227 -6.14 -17.09 -5.17
C PHE A 227 -5.08 -16.21 -5.85
N ILE A 228 -3.81 -16.63 -5.85
CA ILE A 228 -2.73 -15.86 -6.48
C ILE A 228 -2.91 -15.76 -8.00
N LYS A 229 -3.43 -16.82 -8.65
CA LYS A 229 -3.70 -16.81 -10.09
C LYS A 229 -4.74 -15.75 -10.47
N ASN A 230 -5.80 -15.63 -9.69
CA ASN A 230 -6.82 -14.61 -9.88
C ASN A 230 -6.24 -13.23 -9.60
N GLN A 231 -5.56 -13.02 -8.47
CA GLN A 231 -5.01 -11.71 -8.11
C GLN A 231 -4.04 -11.15 -9.16
N LEU A 232 -3.14 -12.00 -9.68
CA LEU A 232 -2.15 -11.60 -10.68
C LEU A 232 -2.63 -11.72 -12.13
N GLY A 233 -3.85 -12.20 -12.38
CA GLY A 233 -4.36 -12.41 -13.74
C GLY A 233 -3.69 -13.56 -14.51
N ILE A 234 -2.97 -14.45 -13.83
CA ILE A 234 -2.20 -15.57 -14.43
C ILE A 234 -3.01 -16.88 -14.45
N LEU A 235 -4.23 -16.82 -14.98
CA LEU A 235 -5.21 -17.93 -14.90
C LEU A 235 -4.73 -19.25 -15.53
N ASN A 236 -3.82 -19.18 -16.50
CA ASN A 236 -3.26 -20.34 -17.20
C ASN A 236 -1.87 -20.76 -16.68
N ALA A 237 -1.42 -20.22 -15.54
CA ALA A 237 -0.11 -20.55 -14.98
C ALA A 237 0.01 -22.05 -14.67
N VAL A 238 1.15 -22.62 -15.06
CA VAL A 238 1.58 -23.94 -14.61
C VAL A 238 1.98 -23.85 -13.15
N THR A 239 1.40 -24.70 -12.30
CA THR A 239 1.65 -24.68 -10.87
C THR A 239 2.54 -25.85 -10.46
N CYS A 240 3.45 -25.59 -9.52
CA CYS A 240 4.29 -26.61 -8.91
C CYS A 240 4.34 -26.38 -7.41
N LYS A 241 4.29 -27.47 -6.64
CA LYS A 241 4.37 -27.44 -5.19
C LYS A 241 5.47 -28.40 -4.74
N ALA A 242 6.47 -27.86 -4.05
CA ALA A 242 7.41 -28.67 -3.30
C ALA A 242 6.78 -29.13 -1.97
N LYS A 243 7.10 -30.35 -1.53
CA LYS A 243 6.81 -30.79 -0.16
C LYS A 243 7.78 -30.09 0.80
N SER A 244 7.31 -29.76 1.99
CA SER A 244 8.20 -29.29 3.06
C SER A 244 9.21 -30.38 3.39
N PRO A 245 10.50 -30.06 3.54
CA PRO A 245 11.51 -31.05 3.94
C PRO A 245 11.45 -31.37 5.45
N PHE A 246 10.71 -30.58 6.25
CA PHE A 246 10.67 -30.71 7.71
C PHE A 246 9.64 -31.73 8.21
N ASP A 247 10.04 -32.52 9.22
CA ASP A 247 9.19 -33.47 9.98
C ASP A 247 8.49 -32.72 11.13
N TYR A 248 7.34 -32.11 10.84
CA TYR A 248 6.59 -31.32 11.84
C TYR A 248 6.01 -32.18 12.97
N GLU A 249 5.65 -33.43 12.70
CA GLU A 249 5.06 -34.33 13.72
C GLU A 249 6.04 -34.59 14.87
N LYS A 250 7.34 -34.67 14.55
CA LYS A 250 8.38 -34.87 15.58
C LYS A 250 8.97 -33.59 16.15
N ASN A 251 8.93 -32.49 15.40
CA ASN A 251 9.67 -31.27 15.73
C ASN A 251 8.80 -30.05 16.05
N ALA A 252 7.47 -30.17 16.02
CA ALA A 252 6.57 -29.06 16.31
C ALA A 252 5.37 -29.47 17.18
N LEU A 253 4.92 -28.57 18.03
CA LEU A 253 3.69 -28.68 18.81
C LEU A 253 2.86 -27.42 18.62
N ILE A 254 1.55 -27.60 18.39
CA ILE A 254 0.59 -26.49 18.32
C ILE A 254 -0.15 -26.42 19.63
N TYR A 255 -0.10 -25.26 20.26
CA TYR A 255 -0.84 -24.93 21.47
C TYR A 255 -1.86 -23.83 21.15
N LEU A 256 -3.11 -24.05 21.53
CA LEU A 256 -4.20 -23.08 21.39
C LEU A 256 -4.78 -22.78 22.79
N ALA A 257 -4.67 -21.53 23.21
CA ALA A 257 -5.28 -21.06 24.45
C ALA A 257 -6.79 -20.79 24.21
N THR A 258 -7.64 -21.71 24.66
CA THR A 258 -9.11 -21.61 24.48
C THR A 258 -9.82 -20.94 25.65
N ASP A 259 -9.08 -20.49 26.66
CA ASP A 259 -9.56 -19.97 27.94
C ASP A 259 -9.33 -18.45 28.10
N LEU A 260 -8.73 -17.80 27.10
CA LEU A 260 -8.51 -16.36 27.12
C LEU A 260 -9.78 -15.58 26.76
N PRO A 261 -9.94 -14.34 27.26
CA PRO A 261 -11.00 -13.43 26.84
C PRO A 261 -11.01 -13.18 25.34
N GLU A 262 -12.13 -12.69 24.81
CA GLU A 262 -12.22 -12.34 23.39
C GLU A 262 -11.31 -11.14 23.07
N PRO A 263 -10.56 -11.14 21.94
CA PRO A 263 -9.69 -10.01 21.56
C PRO A 263 -10.41 -8.65 21.41
N ARG A 264 -11.74 -8.66 21.30
CA ARG A 264 -12.58 -7.45 21.29
C ARG A 264 -12.58 -6.74 22.64
N GLU A 265 -12.41 -7.47 23.74
CA GLU A 265 -12.23 -6.94 25.08
C GLU A 265 -10.75 -6.61 25.31
N LYS A 266 -10.27 -5.59 24.57
CA LYS A 266 -8.84 -5.35 24.30
C LYS A 266 -7.93 -5.47 25.53
N GLU A 267 -8.19 -4.71 26.59
CA GLU A 267 -7.32 -4.70 27.79
C GLU A 267 -7.43 -6.00 28.60
N LEU A 268 -8.64 -6.55 28.76
CA LEU A 268 -8.87 -7.81 29.47
C LEU A 268 -8.14 -8.97 28.77
N PHE A 269 -8.23 -9.04 27.44
CA PHE A 269 -7.50 -9.99 26.63
C PHE A 269 -5.99 -9.82 26.76
N LEU A 270 -5.48 -8.58 26.64
CA LEU A 270 -4.03 -8.34 26.70
C LEU A 270 -3.45 -8.65 28.09
N ASP A 271 -4.21 -8.42 29.16
CA ASP A 271 -3.82 -8.80 30.52
C ASP A 271 -3.71 -10.31 30.68
N ALA A 272 -4.72 -11.05 30.23
CA ALA A 272 -4.71 -12.51 30.26
C ALA A 272 -3.61 -13.10 29.33
N ALA A 273 -3.42 -12.50 28.16
CA ALA A 273 -2.37 -12.89 27.22
C ALA A 273 -0.96 -12.64 27.80
N ALA A 274 -0.74 -11.52 28.50
CA ALA A 274 0.55 -11.25 29.14
C ALA A 274 0.89 -12.33 30.19
N LEU A 275 -0.08 -12.75 31.00
CA LEU A 275 0.10 -13.83 31.97
C LEU A 275 0.40 -15.17 31.27
N ARG A 276 -0.36 -15.52 30.22
CA ARG A 276 -0.13 -16.75 29.45
C ARG A 276 1.23 -16.74 28.74
N ILE A 277 1.65 -15.60 28.21
CA ILE A 277 2.98 -15.43 27.62
C ILE A 277 4.06 -15.65 28.68
N GLU A 278 3.92 -15.08 29.88
CA GLU A 278 4.86 -15.30 30.99
C GLU A 278 5.01 -16.79 31.34
N GLU A 279 3.89 -17.53 31.42
CA GLU A 279 3.88 -18.99 31.64
C GLU A 279 4.65 -19.73 30.54
N LEU A 280 4.36 -19.43 29.27
CA LEU A 280 5.01 -20.06 28.13
C LEU A 280 6.51 -19.77 28.09
N LEU A 281 6.91 -18.52 28.38
CA LEU A 281 8.31 -18.12 28.42
C LEU A 281 9.10 -18.85 29.52
N LYS A 282 8.48 -19.17 30.65
CA LYS A 282 9.11 -19.99 31.70
C LYS A 282 9.32 -21.43 31.24
N ILE A 283 8.36 -21.99 30.50
CA ILE A 283 8.45 -23.36 29.95
C ILE A 283 9.55 -23.44 28.89
N SER A 284 9.61 -22.47 27.97
CA SER A 284 10.62 -22.41 26.91
C SER A 284 11.98 -21.88 27.37
N LYS A 285 12.07 -21.38 28.61
CA LYS A 285 13.25 -20.73 29.21
C LYS A 285 13.76 -19.54 28.37
N GLY A 286 12.84 -18.64 28.02
CA GLY A 286 13.11 -17.64 26.98
C GLY A 286 12.99 -18.32 25.60
N ARG A 287 13.98 -18.14 24.72
CA ARG A 287 14.06 -18.78 23.39
C ARG A 287 12.79 -18.59 22.55
N ALA A 288 12.20 -17.41 22.64
CA ALA A 288 10.87 -17.16 22.09
C ALA A 288 10.83 -15.91 21.22
N LEU A 289 10.17 -16.03 20.07
CA LEU A 289 9.71 -14.91 19.26
C LEU A 289 8.22 -14.72 19.53
N VAL A 290 7.85 -13.58 20.11
CA VAL A 290 6.45 -13.23 20.43
C VAL A 290 5.96 -12.18 19.44
N LEU A 291 4.99 -12.56 18.62
CA LEU A 291 4.48 -11.73 17.53
C LEU A 291 3.11 -11.14 17.86
N PHE A 292 2.97 -9.84 17.64
CA PHE A 292 1.75 -9.08 17.89
C PHE A 292 1.15 -8.56 16.58
N THR A 293 -0.15 -8.28 16.56
CA THR A 293 -0.85 -7.71 15.40
C THR A 293 -0.88 -6.18 15.39
N SER A 294 -0.46 -5.53 16.48
CA SER A 294 -0.36 -4.08 16.57
C SER A 294 0.81 -3.65 17.48
N HIS A 295 1.29 -2.42 17.26
CA HIS A 295 2.28 -1.80 18.14
C HIS A 295 1.74 -1.61 19.55
N TYR A 296 0.50 -1.13 19.69
CA TYR A 296 -0.17 -1.02 20.98
C TYR A 296 -0.12 -2.34 21.78
N SER A 297 -0.51 -3.47 21.18
CA SER A 297 -0.52 -4.75 21.88
C SER A 297 0.87 -5.21 22.30
N LEU A 298 1.86 -4.97 21.44
CA LEU A 298 3.26 -5.25 21.74
C LEU A 298 3.74 -4.43 22.93
N ASP A 299 3.61 -3.10 22.85
CA ASP A 299 4.07 -2.15 23.86
C ASP A 299 3.37 -2.44 25.20
N TYR A 300 2.05 -2.69 25.17
CA TYR A 300 1.24 -3.00 26.35
C TYR A 300 1.68 -4.29 27.06
N VAL A 301 1.87 -5.38 26.30
CA VAL A 301 2.28 -6.66 26.88
C VAL A 301 3.73 -6.62 27.33
N TYR A 302 4.62 -6.01 26.54
CA TYR A 302 6.04 -5.85 26.87
C TYR A 302 6.23 -5.18 28.23
N GLU A 303 5.55 -4.06 28.47
CA GLU A 303 5.62 -3.33 29.74
C GLU A 303 5.16 -4.16 30.94
N LYS A 304 4.23 -5.11 30.74
CA LYS A 304 3.76 -6.01 31.81
C LYS A 304 4.69 -7.16 32.12
N ILE A 305 5.43 -7.67 31.13
CA ILE A 305 6.24 -8.89 31.28
C ILE A 305 7.74 -8.62 31.50
N LYS A 306 8.27 -7.46 31.07
CA LYS A 306 9.72 -7.18 31.07
C LYS A 306 10.41 -7.34 32.42
N ASP A 307 9.71 -7.04 33.52
CA ASP A 307 10.25 -7.12 34.88
C ASP A 307 9.79 -8.39 35.63
N ARG A 308 9.01 -9.26 34.97
CA ARG A 308 8.45 -10.49 35.57
C ARG A 308 9.14 -11.77 35.13
N VAL A 309 9.95 -11.69 34.08
CA VAL A 309 10.74 -12.80 33.57
C VAL A 309 12.23 -12.55 33.79
N SER A 310 13.00 -13.62 33.99
CA SER A 310 14.44 -13.56 34.20
C SER A 310 15.27 -13.51 32.92
N TYR A 311 14.62 -13.39 31.75
CA TYR A 311 15.25 -13.43 30.43
C TYR A 311 15.29 -12.03 29.81
N PRO A 312 16.36 -11.67 29.07
CA PRO A 312 16.36 -10.43 28.31
C PRO A 312 15.21 -10.41 27.29
N ILE A 313 14.38 -9.36 27.33
CA ILE A 313 13.35 -9.13 26.32
C ILE A 313 13.76 -7.96 25.43
N TYR A 314 13.98 -8.27 24.15
CA TYR A 314 14.20 -7.28 23.11
C TYR A 314 12.87 -6.85 22.50
N HIS A 315 12.70 -5.55 22.42
CA HIS A 315 11.53 -4.92 21.83
C HIS A 315 11.92 -4.33 20.47
N GLN A 316 11.14 -4.58 19.42
CA GLN A 316 11.51 -4.18 18.05
C GLN A 316 11.89 -2.70 17.85
N ARG A 317 11.35 -1.79 18.68
CA ARG A 317 11.63 -0.33 18.64
C ARG A 317 12.88 0.07 19.45
N GLN A 318 13.57 -0.85 20.12
CA GLN A 318 14.81 -0.55 20.84
C GLN A 318 15.96 -0.22 19.87
N ALA A 319 16.95 0.54 20.36
CA ALA A 319 18.11 0.92 19.55
C ALA A 319 19.03 -0.27 19.23
N GLY A 320 19.60 -0.24 18.02
CA GLY A 320 20.50 -1.26 17.48
C GLY A 320 19.77 -2.41 16.78
N ASP A 321 20.53 -3.37 16.25
CA ASP A 321 19.97 -4.55 15.59
C ASP A 321 19.46 -5.56 16.64
N VAL A 322 18.17 -5.48 16.93
CA VAL A 322 17.50 -6.37 17.90
C VAL A 322 17.45 -7.83 17.42
N VAL A 323 17.46 -8.07 16.10
CA VAL A 323 17.45 -9.43 15.55
C VAL A 323 18.82 -10.07 15.75
N GLU A 324 19.88 -9.32 15.49
CA GLU A 324 21.25 -9.78 15.77
C GLU A 324 21.46 -10.03 17.28
N LYS A 325 20.99 -9.13 18.15
CA LYS A 325 21.04 -9.32 19.61
C LYS A 325 20.30 -10.59 20.07
N PHE A 326 19.13 -10.86 19.48
CA PHE A 326 18.36 -12.06 19.78
C PHE A 326 19.06 -13.33 19.27
N ARG A 327 19.61 -13.32 18.05
CA ARG A 327 20.41 -14.44 17.50
C ARG A 327 21.62 -14.79 18.37
N ASN A 328 22.29 -13.77 18.91
CA ASN A 328 23.49 -13.97 19.71
C ASN A 328 23.19 -14.30 21.19
N ASN A 329 21.94 -14.22 21.63
CA ASN A 329 21.54 -14.49 23.01
C ASN A 329 20.41 -15.54 23.05
N VAL A 330 20.78 -16.80 23.16
CA VAL A 330 19.84 -17.94 23.04
C VAL A 330 18.73 -17.89 24.09
N ASP A 331 19.04 -17.55 25.34
CA ASP A 331 18.06 -17.50 26.44
C ASP A 331 17.32 -16.15 26.52
N SER A 332 17.00 -15.55 25.37
CA SER A 332 16.32 -14.26 25.27
C SER A 332 14.95 -14.36 24.59
N VAL A 333 14.21 -13.25 24.58
CA VAL A 333 12.89 -13.12 23.96
C VAL A 333 12.91 -11.93 23.01
N LEU A 334 12.30 -12.08 21.84
CA LEU A 334 12.10 -10.99 20.89
C LEU A 334 10.61 -10.73 20.71
N CYS A 335 10.17 -9.51 21.01
CA CYS A 335 8.81 -9.05 20.80
C CYS A 335 8.73 -8.16 19.55
N GLY A 336 7.91 -8.56 18.58
CA GLY A 336 7.81 -7.90 17.27
C GLY A 336 6.39 -7.81 16.71
N THR A 337 6.17 -6.91 15.76
CA THR A 337 4.96 -6.84 14.94
C THR A 337 5.32 -6.46 13.50
N GLY A 338 4.34 -6.38 12.60
CA GLY A 338 4.54 -5.99 11.20
C GLY A 338 5.61 -6.83 10.52
N LYS A 339 6.74 -6.20 10.17
CA LYS A 339 7.87 -6.85 9.47
C LYS A 339 8.46 -8.05 10.21
N PHE A 340 8.23 -8.22 11.51
CA PHE A 340 8.71 -9.40 12.22
C PHE A 340 7.90 -10.68 11.88
N TRP A 341 6.72 -10.55 11.28
CA TRP A 341 5.96 -11.67 10.73
C TRP A 341 6.55 -12.25 9.44
N GLU A 342 7.40 -11.49 8.75
CA GLU A 342 7.90 -11.81 7.41
C GLU A 342 9.41 -11.54 7.34
N GLY A 343 10.21 -12.59 7.06
CA GLY A 343 11.64 -12.40 6.73
C GLY A 343 12.64 -12.51 7.90
N ILE A 344 12.21 -12.94 9.07
CA ILE A 344 13.13 -13.33 10.16
C ILE A 344 13.36 -14.84 10.10
N SER A 345 14.57 -15.24 9.67
CA SER A 345 15.05 -16.62 9.78
C SER A 345 15.98 -16.75 10.97
N ILE A 346 15.59 -17.60 11.91
CA ILE A 346 16.34 -17.92 13.13
C ILE A 346 16.28 -19.43 13.27
N GLU A 347 17.43 -20.06 13.10
CA GLU A 347 17.58 -21.50 13.29
C GLU A 347 17.57 -21.81 14.79
N GLY A 348 16.84 -22.87 15.15
CA GLY A 348 16.60 -23.28 16.54
C GLY A 348 17.64 -24.23 17.11
#